data_AF-A0A924VXF0-F1
#
_entry.id   AF-A0A924VXF0-F1
#
_cell.length_a   1.000
_cell.length_b   1.000
_cell.length_c   1.000
_cell.angle_alpha   90.00
_cell.angle_beta   90.00
_cell.angle_gamma   90.00
#
_symmetry.space_group_name_H-M   'P 1'
#
loop_
_entity.id
_entity.type
_entity.pdbx_description
1 polymer ?
#
loop_
_entity_poly.entity_id
_entity_poly.type
_entity_poly.pdbx_seq_one_letter_code
_entity_poly.pdbx_strand_id
1 'polypeptide(L)'
;MNQLFTLEEKFNTIKANIGEKSLFYFTDIQRLFPEKKKSSLYWDMSKLVAAGYMTRIRNGVYKFNEAKTETTILLSAIAKKAMHILNETGFNYYVSGIDILAKYLHHIPESYPVLIFVDRIALVEVIDVLSENSFFVTLDMKLHESIDISRLIDNMEPILIKTTDSFSFSNNNLATTEKAFLDLFYEITRGQYPLPLQELARMYQNLVRNGTIDQKKLVKTAYVRNMQYDMRYIVESKYVSDDALKFVSFVKEGNS
;
A
#
# COMPACT_ATOMS: atom_id res chain seq x y z
N MET A 1 21.38 23.64 14.25
CA MET A 1 21.47 22.48 13.33
C MET A 1 20.11 22.39 12.62
N ASN A 2 20.02 22.76 11.34
CA ASN A 2 18.75 22.83 10.61
C ASN A 2 18.29 21.42 10.22
N GLN A 3 17.32 20.86 10.96
CA GLN A 3 16.63 19.66 10.50
C GLN A 3 15.76 20.00 9.29
N LEU A 4 16.12 19.45 8.13
CA LEU A 4 15.27 19.44 6.94
C LEU A 4 14.10 18.48 7.19
N PHE A 5 13.03 18.98 7.78
CA PHE A 5 11.80 18.19 7.93
C PHE A 5 11.29 17.78 6.54
N THR A 6 11.05 16.48 6.38
CA THR A 6 10.36 15.91 5.22
C THR A 6 8.91 16.43 5.16
N LEU A 7 8.26 16.29 4.01
CA LEU A 7 6.88 16.74 3.84
C LEU A 7 5.91 16.01 4.81
N GLU A 8 6.19 14.74 5.08
CA GLU A 8 5.39 13.88 5.96
C GLU A 8 5.59 14.21 7.44
N GLU A 9 6.81 14.51 7.88
CA GLU A 9 7.07 14.97 9.25
C GLU A 9 6.34 16.28 9.55
N LYS A 10 6.37 17.25 8.61
CA LYS A 10 5.62 18.51 8.74
C LYS A 10 4.12 18.24 8.85
N PHE A 11 3.60 17.31 8.06
CA PHE A 11 2.19 16.93 8.13
C PHE A 11 1.84 16.30 9.49
N ASN A 12 2.67 15.38 9.98
CA ASN A 12 2.45 14.72 11.27
C ASN A 12 2.47 15.72 12.43
N THR A 13 3.39 16.70 12.42
CA THR A 13 3.40 17.77 13.43
C THR A 13 2.13 18.62 13.39
N ILE A 14 1.65 19.00 12.20
CA ILE A 14 0.39 19.75 12.04
C ILE A 14 -0.78 18.91 12.55
N LYS A 15 -0.87 17.64 12.15
CA LYS A 15 -1.95 16.75 12.57
C LYS A 15 -1.96 16.50 14.08
N ALA A 16 -0.81 16.29 14.71
CA ALA A 16 -0.72 16.04 16.15
C ALA A 16 -1.19 17.24 16.99
N ASN A 17 -1.01 18.47 16.51
CA ASN A 17 -1.30 19.67 17.28
C ASN A 17 -2.66 20.31 16.97
N ILE A 18 -3.17 20.14 15.75
CA ILE A 18 -4.42 20.78 15.30
C ILE A 18 -5.36 19.83 14.54
N GLY A 19 -5.11 18.51 14.60
CA GLY A 19 -5.86 17.46 13.90
C GLY A 19 -7.34 17.33 14.28
N GLU A 20 -7.72 17.72 15.49
CA GLU A 20 -9.11 17.68 15.96
C GLU A 20 -9.98 18.80 15.38
N LYS A 21 -9.37 19.82 14.76
CA LYS A 21 -10.10 20.91 14.14
C LYS A 21 -10.60 20.50 12.76
N SER A 22 -11.92 20.63 12.55
CA SER A 22 -12.55 20.42 11.23
C SER A 22 -12.01 21.38 10.15
N LEU A 23 -11.59 22.59 10.55
CA LEU A 23 -10.95 23.61 9.72
C LEU A 23 -9.84 24.29 10.52
N PHE A 24 -8.70 24.57 9.88
CA PHE A 24 -7.58 25.26 10.51
C PHE A 24 -6.99 26.34 9.59
N TYR A 25 -6.36 27.33 10.22
CA TYR A 25 -5.85 28.53 9.57
C TYR A 25 -4.34 28.49 9.40
N PHE A 26 -3.82 29.19 8.39
CA PHE A 26 -2.39 29.35 8.19
C PHE A 26 -1.68 29.91 9.44
N THR A 27 -2.37 30.75 10.22
CA THR A 27 -1.87 31.28 11.49
C THR A 27 -1.66 30.20 12.54
N ASP A 28 -2.50 29.15 12.56
CA ASP A 28 -2.30 28.00 13.46
C ASP A 28 -1.03 27.25 13.08
N ILE A 29 -0.81 27.04 11.78
CA ILE A 29 0.37 26.34 11.24
C ILE A 29 1.65 27.17 11.48
N GLN A 30 1.56 28.49 11.33
CA GLN A 30 2.69 29.39 11.55
C GLN A 30 3.17 29.36 13.01
N ARG A 31 2.27 29.14 13.98
CA ARG A 31 2.64 28.94 15.40
C ARG A 31 3.40 27.64 15.65
N LEU A 32 3.15 26.61 14.84
CA LEU A 32 3.85 25.32 14.94
C LEU A 32 5.27 25.37 14.35
N PHE A 33 5.54 26.33 13.45
CA PHE A 33 6.84 26.50 12.82
C PHE A 33 7.29 27.97 12.88
N PRO A 34 7.54 28.53 14.08
CA PRO A 34 7.89 29.94 14.25
C PRO A 34 9.21 30.30 13.56
N GLU A 35 10.12 29.32 13.45
CA GLU A 35 11.45 29.46 12.84
C GLU A 35 11.40 29.56 11.30
N LYS A 36 10.26 29.29 10.66
CA LYS A 36 10.12 29.26 9.19
C LYS A 36 9.60 30.58 8.63
N LYS A 37 10.23 31.06 7.55
CA LYS A 37 9.73 32.19 6.75
C LYS A 37 8.34 31.87 6.20
N LYS A 38 7.42 32.85 6.27
CA LYS A 38 6.04 32.73 5.76
C LYS A 38 5.97 32.17 4.33
N SER A 39 6.82 32.65 3.43
CA SER A 39 6.85 32.19 2.03
C SER A 39 7.20 30.71 1.89
N SER A 40 8.16 30.21 2.68
CA SER A 40 8.53 28.78 2.71
C SER A 40 7.39 27.92 3.28
N LEU A 41 6.69 28.41 4.30
CA LEU A 41 5.57 27.69 4.89
C LEU A 41 4.37 27.63 3.94
N TYR A 42 4.06 28.71 3.21
CA TYR A 42 3.05 28.67 2.14
C TYR A 42 3.39 27.67 1.05
N TRP A 43 4.66 27.56 0.69
CA TRP A 43 5.11 26.57 -0.29
C TRP A 43 5.00 25.14 0.24
N ASP A 44 5.37 24.91 1.52
CA ASP A 44 5.16 23.63 2.20
C ASP A 44 3.66 23.26 2.21
N MET A 45 2.75 24.22 2.46
CA MET A 45 1.30 23.98 2.43
C MET A 45 0.81 23.67 1.02
N SER A 46 1.31 24.40 0.01
CA SER A 46 0.99 24.11 -1.39
C SER A 46 1.39 22.69 -1.78
N LYS A 47 2.53 22.20 -1.28
CA LYS A 47 2.97 20.82 -1.49
C LYS A 47 2.10 19.81 -0.76
N LEU A 48 1.69 20.08 0.47
CA LEU A 48 0.78 19.20 1.22
C LEU A 48 -0.60 19.11 0.58
N VAL A 49 -1.09 20.22 0.01
CA VAL A 49 -2.33 20.25 -0.78
C VAL A 49 -2.16 19.49 -2.10
N ALA A 50 -1.08 19.74 -2.85
CA ALA A 50 -0.81 19.04 -4.11
C ALA A 50 -0.61 17.53 -3.89
N ALA A 51 -0.04 17.14 -2.76
CA ALA A 51 0.11 15.74 -2.37
C ALA A 51 -1.17 15.17 -1.71
N GLY A 52 -2.26 15.92 -1.60
CA GLY A 52 -3.57 15.43 -1.16
C GLY A 52 -3.72 15.17 0.35
N TYR A 53 -2.77 15.60 1.18
CA TYR A 53 -2.85 15.45 2.64
C TYR A 53 -3.91 16.37 3.26
N MET A 54 -4.21 17.47 2.59
CA MET A 54 -5.18 18.49 3.01
C MET A 54 -5.78 19.18 1.79
N THR A 55 -6.95 19.78 1.95
CA THR A 55 -7.60 20.58 0.91
C THR A 55 -7.61 22.04 1.34
N ARG A 56 -7.27 22.94 0.41
CA ARG A 56 -7.39 24.39 0.61
C ARG A 56 -8.82 24.82 0.31
N ILE A 57 -9.54 25.27 1.32
CA ILE A 57 -10.93 25.73 1.18
C ILE A 57 -10.98 27.17 0.66
N ARG A 58 -10.10 28.02 1.20
CA ARG A 58 -9.91 29.41 0.76
C ARG A 58 -8.51 29.89 1.12
N ASN A 59 -8.19 31.14 0.78
CA ASN A 59 -6.86 31.67 1.06
C ASN A 59 -6.54 31.61 2.58
N GLY A 60 -5.49 30.87 2.94
CA GLY A 60 -5.07 30.71 4.33
C GLY A 60 -5.95 29.77 5.19
N VAL A 61 -6.89 29.03 4.61
CA VAL A 61 -7.76 28.08 5.34
C VAL A 61 -7.72 26.71 4.71
N TYR A 62 -7.50 25.71 5.55
CA TYR A 62 -7.27 24.32 5.15
C TYR A 62 -8.18 23.37 5.94
N LYS A 63 -8.48 22.22 5.32
CA LYS A 63 -9.15 21.07 5.93
C LYS A 63 -8.28 19.84 5.73
N PHE A 64 -8.20 18.96 6.72
CA PHE A 64 -7.57 17.65 6.54
C PHE A 64 -8.40 16.76 5.61
N ASN A 65 -7.72 16.05 4.70
CA ASN A 65 -8.41 15.05 3.89
C ASN A 65 -8.52 13.76 4.68
N GLU A 66 -9.70 13.44 5.20
CA GLU A 66 -10.02 12.21 5.95
C GLU A 66 -9.46 10.95 5.27
N ALA A 67 -9.49 10.89 3.93
CA ALA A 67 -8.91 9.81 3.14
C ALA A 67 -7.37 9.61 3.28
N LYS A 68 -6.62 10.65 3.63
CA LYS A 68 -5.17 10.60 3.92
C LYS A 68 -4.82 10.83 5.39
N THR A 69 -5.70 11.42 6.20
CA THR A 69 -5.51 11.53 7.64
C THR A 69 -5.88 10.24 8.38
N GLU A 70 -6.62 9.32 7.79
CA GLU A 70 -6.91 8.00 8.37
C GLU A 70 -6.38 6.87 7.49
N THR A 71 -5.06 6.80 7.35
CA THR A 71 -4.39 5.51 7.11
C THR A 71 -3.94 4.96 8.46
N THR A 72 -4.88 4.71 9.37
CA THR A 72 -4.71 3.62 10.34
C THR A 72 -4.71 2.36 9.50
N ILE A 73 -3.54 2.01 8.96
CA ILE A 73 -3.32 0.72 8.31
C ILE A 73 -3.62 -0.31 9.40
N LEU A 74 -4.74 -1.03 9.22
CA LEU A 74 -5.20 -2.06 10.13
C LEU A 74 -4.40 -3.33 9.85
N LEU A 75 -3.14 -3.32 10.26
CA LEU A 75 -2.30 -4.50 10.22
C LEU A 75 -2.89 -5.60 11.10
N SER A 76 -2.89 -6.83 10.61
CA SER A 76 -3.18 -8.02 11.41
C SER A 76 -2.23 -8.12 12.61
N ALA A 77 -2.63 -8.86 13.63
CA ALA A 77 -1.77 -9.10 14.79
C ALA A 77 -0.45 -9.78 14.38
N ILE A 78 -0.51 -10.68 13.40
CA ILE A 78 0.65 -11.39 12.85
C ILE A 78 1.57 -10.44 12.11
N ALA A 79 1.04 -9.59 11.22
CA ALA A 79 1.84 -8.58 10.53
C ALA A 79 2.54 -7.64 11.52
N LYS A 80 1.84 -7.17 12.57
CA LYS A 80 2.44 -6.32 13.62
C LYS A 80 3.57 -7.03 14.36
N LYS A 81 3.36 -8.29 14.76
CA LYS A 81 4.37 -9.08 15.50
C LYS A 81 5.58 -9.37 14.61
N ALA A 82 5.36 -9.77 13.35
CA ALA A 82 6.42 -10.02 12.38
C ALA A 82 7.23 -8.74 12.13
N MET A 83 6.57 -7.59 11.93
CA MET A 83 7.25 -6.30 11.78
C MET A 83 8.10 -5.94 13.00
N HIS A 84 7.58 -6.17 14.22
CA HIS A 84 8.34 -5.88 15.44
C HIS A 84 9.66 -6.66 15.48
N ILE A 85 9.61 -7.97 15.20
CA ILE A 85 10.80 -8.83 15.13
C ILE A 85 11.74 -8.39 14.01
N LEU A 86 11.22 -8.16 12.80
CA LEU A 86 12.06 -7.80 11.65
C LEU A 86 12.70 -6.42 11.79
N ASN A 87 12.06 -5.48 12.50
CA ASN A 87 12.65 -4.17 12.78
C ASN A 87 13.93 -4.27 13.65
N GLU A 88 14.07 -5.33 14.45
CA GLU A 88 15.25 -5.53 15.30
C GLU A 88 16.42 -6.14 14.53
N THR A 89 16.16 -6.78 13.38
CA THR A 89 17.20 -7.43 12.56
C THR A 89 17.98 -6.46 11.67
N GLY A 90 17.40 -5.30 11.35
CA GLY A 90 17.97 -4.34 10.40
C GLY A 90 17.87 -4.75 8.93
N PHE A 91 17.22 -5.87 8.60
CA PHE A 91 16.99 -6.26 7.21
C PHE A 91 16.00 -5.31 6.50
N ASN A 92 16.20 -5.12 5.20
CA ASN A 92 15.24 -4.41 4.38
C ASN A 92 14.05 -5.30 4.06
N TYR A 93 12.86 -4.86 4.45
CA TYR A 93 11.63 -5.55 4.16
C TYR A 93 10.46 -4.57 4.00
N TYR A 94 9.34 -5.04 3.45
CA TYR A 94 8.07 -4.34 3.59
C TYR A 94 6.88 -5.31 3.64
N VAL A 95 5.85 -4.92 4.39
CA VAL A 95 4.54 -5.57 4.39
C VAL A 95 3.68 -5.00 3.26
N SER A 96 2.92 -5.87 2.60
CA SER A 96 2.11 -5.55 1.44
C SER A 96 0.75 -6.28 1.45
N GLY A 97 0.01 -6.19 0.36
CA GLY A 97 -1.23 -6.94 0.17
C GLY A 97 -2.38 -6.52 1.07
N ILE A 98 -3.11 -7.50 1.62
CA ILE A 98 -4.35 -7.26 2.36
C ILE A 98 -4.12 -6.39 3.60
N ASP A 99 -3.01 -6.55 4.34
CA ASP A 99 -2.72 -5.73 5.52
C ASP A 99 -2.70 -4.21 5.23
N ILE A 100 -2.38 -3.83 4.00
CA ILE A 100 -2.41 -2.42 3.54
C ILE A 100 -3.80 -2.03 3.02
N LEU A 101 -4.55 -2.99 2.49
CA LEU A 101 -5.75 -2.76 1.70
C LEU A 101 -7.06 -3.19 2.40
N ALA A 102 -7.00 -3.78 3.59
CA ALA A 102 -8.11 -4.46 4.26
C ALA A 102 -9.36 -3.57 4.38
N LYS A 103 -9.17 -2.27 4.65
CA LYS A 103 -10.26 -1.29 4.75
C LYS A 103 -11.05 -1.04 3.45
N TYR A 104 -10.56 -1.56 2.32
CA TYR A 104 -11.21 -1.43 1.01
C TYR A 104 -11.84 -2.74 0.52
N LEU A 105 -11.65 -3.84 1.25
CA LEU A 105 -12.32 -5.11 0.98
C LEU A 105 -13.80 -5.01 1.31
N HIS A 106 -14.63 -5.68 0.51
CA HIS A 106 -16.07 -5.77 0.77
C HIS A 106 -16.36 -6.79 1.87
N HIS A 107 -15.65 -7.93 1.84
CA HIS A 107 -15.63 -8.92 2.89
C HIS A 107 -14.18 -9.14 3.31
N ILE A 108 -13.88 -8.83 4.58
CA ILE A 108 -12.57 -9.13 5.15
C ILE A 108 -12.55 -10.64 5.45
N PRO A 109 -11.62 -11.42 4.87
CA PRO A 109 -11.44 -12.81 5.24
C PRO A 109 -11.15 -12.92 6.74
N GLU A 110 -11.66 -13.97 7.38
CA GLU A 110 -11.36 -14.26 8.79
C GLU A 110 -9.87 -14.44 9.02
N SER A 111 -9.18 -15.04 8.04
CA SER A 111 -7.73 -15.15 7.98
C SER A 111 -7.22 -15.01 6.55
N TYR A 112 -6.01 -14.49 6.39
CA TYR A 112 -5.33 -14.39 5.10
C TYR A 112 -3.80 -14.47 5.28
N PRO A 113 -3.06 -14.99 4.29
CA PRO A 113 -1.60 -14.99 4.37
C PRO A 113 -1.04 -13.56 4.41
N VAL A 114 -0.20 -13.26 5.41
CA VAL A 114 0.49 -11.97 5.49
C VAL A 114 1.57 -11.93 4.41
N LEU A 115 1.58 -10.87 3.61
CA LEU A 115 2.50 -10.74 2.49
C LEU A 115 3.70 -9.86 2.87
N ILE A 116 4.89 -10.46 2.96
CA ILE A 116 6.13 -9.75 3.27
C ILE A 116 7.12 -9.89 2.11
N PHE A 117 7.69 -8.77 1.70
CA PHE A 117 8.76 -8.74 0.71
C PHE A 117 10.10 -8.41 1.37
N VAL A 118 11.13 -9.17 1.01
CA VAL A 118 12.49 -9.05 1.55
C VAL A 118 13.52 -8.94 0.44
N ASP A 119 14.72 -8.49 0.78
CA ASP A 119 15.86 -8.58 -0.12
C ASP A 119 16.17 -10.06 -0.40
N ARG A 120 16.55 -10.38 -1.64
CA ARG A 120 16.97 -11.73 -2.03
C ARG A 120 18.10 -12.26 -1.14
N ILE A 121 19.04 -11.39 -0.75
CA ILE A 121 20.21 -11.77 0.06
C ILE A 121 19.79 -12.11 1.49
N ALA A 122 18.76 -11.46 2.03
CA ALA A 122 18.27 -11.66 3.40
C ALA A 122 17.20 -12.75 3.51
N LEU A 123 16.89 -13.46 2.42
CA LEU A 123 15.75 -14.38 2.37
C LEU A 123 15.87 -15.49 3.40
N VAL A 124 17.03 -16.15 3.48
CA VAL A 124 17.25 -17.30 4.34
C VAL A 124 17.19 -16.87 5.81
N GLU A 125 17.90 -15.81 6.16
CA GLU A 125 17.97 -15.28 7.51
C GLU A 125 16.61 -14.78 8.00
N VAL A 126 15.81 -14.15 7.13
CA VAL A 126 14.45 -13.71 7.51
C VAL A 126 13.52 -14.91 7.74
N ILE A 127 13.62 -15.97 6.93
CA ILE A 127 12.84 -17.20 7.16
C ILE A 127 13.21 -17.81 8.50
N ASP A 128 14.50 -17.91 8.82
CA ASP A 128 15.00 -18.49 10.06
C ASP A 128 14.49 -17.69 11.26
N VAL A 129 14.69 -16.37 11.26
CA VAL A 129 14.24 -15.47 12.34
C VAL A 129 12.73 -15.58 12.59
N LEU A 130 11.92 -15.61 11.54
CA LEU A 130 10.46 -15.72 11.70
C LEU A 130 10.05 -17.12 12.16
N SER A 131 10.70 -18.18 11.67
CA SER A 131 10.41 -19.55 12.07
C SER A 131 10.79 -19.82 13.53
N GLU A 132 11.94 -19.32 13.99
CA GLU A 132 12.36 -19.36 15.41
C GLU A 132 11.38 -18.64 16.34
N ASN A 133 10.70 -17.61 15.82
CA ASN A 133 9.65 -16.87 16.54
C ASN A 133 8.24 -17.49 16.37
N SER A 134 8.18 -18.76 15.95
CA SER A 134 6.96 -19.56 15.81
C SER A 134 5.97 -19.02 14.78
N PHE A 135 6.45 -18.41 13.69
CA PHE A 135 5.61 -18.16 12.53
C PHE A 135 5.67 -19.34 11.56
N PHE A 136 4.54 -19.64 10.94
CA PHE A 136 4.50 -20.51 9.78
C PHE A 136 4.87 -19.69 8.53
N VAL A 137 6.05 -19.93 7.97
CA VAL A 137 6.60 -19.18 6.84
C VAL A 137 6.57 -20.04 5.58
N THR A 138 6.14 -19.46 4.45
CA THR A 138 6.20 -20.14 3.14
C THR A 138 6.70 -19.20 2.04
N LEU A 139 7.31 -19.78 1.00
CA LEU A 139 7.78 -19.08 -0.21
C LEU A 139 6.89 -19.32 -1.42
N ASP A 140 6.22 -20.47 -1.43
CA ASP A 140 5.32 -20.89 -2.49
C ASP A 140 3.93 -21.12 -1.94
N MET A 141 2.98 -20.84 -2.79
CA MET A 141 1.58 -20.83 -2.51
C MET A 141 0.87 -21.94 -3.30
N LYS A 142 1.39 -23.18 -3.18
CA LYS A 142 0.52 -24.38 -3.16
C LYS A 142 -0.35 -24.33 -1.89
N LEU A 143 -1.14 -23.26 -1.79
CA LEU A 143 -1.70 -22.76 -0.55
C LEU A 143 -2.74 -23.66 0.03
N HIS A 144 -3.52 -24.34 -0.80
CA HIS A 144 -4.56 -25.22 -0.29
C HIS A 144 -3.95 -26.22 0.70
N GLU A 145 -2.85 -26.86 0.32
CA GLU A 145 -2.13 -27.78 1.21
C GLU A 145 -1.51 -27.05 2.41
N SER A 146 -0.83 -25.91 2.21
CA SER A 146 -0.17 -25.21 3.32
C SER A 146 -1.12 -24.52 4.31
N ILE A 147 -2.27 -24.02 3.84
CA ILE A 147 -3.32 -23.42 4.66
C ILE A 147 -4.00 -24.53 5.45
N ASP A 148 -4.31 -25.66 4.81
CA ASP A 148 -4.89 -26.80 5.50
C ASP A 148 -3.91 -27.34 6.56
N ILE A 149 -2.61 -27.44 6.24
CA ILE A 149 -1.56 -27.76 7.23
C ILE A 149 -1.51 -26.72 8.36
N SER A 150 -1.60 -25.43 8.05
CA SER A 150 -1.58 -24.36 9.06
C SER A 150 -2.82 -24.34 9.96
N ARG A 151 -3.97 -24.77 9.44
CA ARG A 151 -5.21 -24.99 10.20
C ARG A 151 -5.11 -26.24 11.08
N LEU A 152 -4.34 -27.24 10.65
CA LEU A 152 -4.06 -28.46 11.41
C LEU A 152 -2.99 -28.24 12.50
N ILE A 153 -2.07 -27.29 12.30
CA ILE A 153 -1.03 -26.88 13.25
C ILE A 153 -1.43 -25.54 13.88
N ASP A 154 -2.30 -25.61 14.90
CA ASP A 154 -2.62 -24.51 15.83
C ASP A 154 -2.97 -23.14 15.20
N ASN A 155 -3.86 -23.10 14.19
CA ASN A 155 -4.42 -21.84 13.65
C ASN A 155 -3.37 -20.78 13.28
N MET A 156 -2.20 -21.18 12.76
CA MET A 156 -1.16 -20.22 12.40
C MET A 156 -1.46 -19.62 11.02
N GLU A 157 -1.73 -18.31 10.92
CA GLU A 157 -1.86 -17.70 9.58
C GLU A 157 -0.47 -17.64 8.91
N PRO A 158 -0.31 -18.15 7.68
CA PRO A 158 0.98 -18.19 7.01
C PRO A 158 1.51 -16.78 6.72
N ILE A 159 2.82 -16.59 6.91
CA ILE A 159 3.55 -15.48 6.33
C ILE A 159 4.08 -15.94 4.96
N LEU A 160 3.58 -15.33 3.90
CA LEU A 160 4.15 -15.49 2.57
C LEU A 160 5.32 -14.52 2.40
N ILE A 161 6.52 -15.07 2.24
CA ILE A 161 7.70 -14.29 1.92
C ILE A 161 7.97 -14.32 0.42
N LYS A 162 8.22 -13.14 -0.13
CA LYS A 162 8.65 -12.95 -1.52
C LYS A 162 9.92 -12.12 -1.56
N THR A 163 10.74 -12.35 -2.56
CA THR A 163 11.92 -11.52 -2.78
C THR A 163 11.58 -10.32 -3.65
N THR A 164 12.33 -9.24 -3.46
CA THR A 164 12.18 -8.03 -4.26
C THR A 164 13.55 -7.39 -4.50
N ASP A 165 13.77 -6.93 -5.72
CA ASP A 165 14.98 -6.17 -6.06
C ASP A 165 14.74 -4.65 -5.91
N SER A 166 13.52 -4.24 -5.47
CA SER A 166 13.19 -2.82 -5.29
C SER A 166 12.24 -2.53 -4.12
N PHE A 167 12.75 -1.72 -3.20
CA PHE A 167 12.00 -1.11 -2.08
C PHE A 167 11.36 0.23 -2.46
N SER A 168 11.31 0.56 -3.75
CA SER A 168 10.58 1.74 -4.22
C SER A 168 9.10 1.62 -3.88
N PHE A 169 8.45 2.74 -3.59
CA PHE A 169 7.01 2.80 -3.27
C PHE A 169 6.61 2.03 -2.00
N SER A 170 7.52 1.92 -1.03
CA SER A 170 7.24 1.55 0.36
C SER A 170 7.83 2.60 1.31
N ASN A 171 7.13 2.89 2.39
CA ASN A 171 7.54 3.83 3.44
C ASN A 171 7.40 3.14 4.80
N ASN A 172 8.38 3.28 5.70
CA ASN A 172 8.37 2.67 7.03
C ASN A 172 8.06 1.16 7.00
N ASN A 173 8.70 0.42 6.09
CA ASN A 173 8.49 -1.02 5.88
C ASN A 173 7.03 -1.39 5.53
N LEU A 174 6.25 -0.46 4.99
CA LEU A 174 4.89 -0.69 4.49
C LEU A 174 4.79 -0.27 3.03
N ALA A 175 4.18 -1.10 2.19
CA ALA A 175 3.89 -0.74 0.81
C ALA A 175 2.91 0.44 0.73
N THR A 176 3.11 1.33 -0.25
CA THR A 176 2.07 2.30 -0.63
C THR A 176 0.86 1.59 -1.21
N THR A 177 -0.31 2.22 -1.21
CA THR A 177 -1.56 1.63 -1.72
C THR A 177 -1.42 1.09 -3.15
N GLU A 178 -0.76 1.83 -4.04
CA GLU A 178 -0.53 1.37 -5.43
C GLU A 178 0.34 0.11 -5.48
N LYS A 179 1.41 0.07 -4.67
CA LYS A 179 2.32 -1.07 -4.62
C LYS A 179 1.62 -2.28 -4.00
N ALA A 180 0.88 -2.09 -2.91
CA ALA A 180 0.13 -3.16 -2.27
C ALA A 180 -0.92 -3.77 -3.21
N PHE A 181 -1.61 -2.94 -3.99
CA PHE A 181 -2.56 -3.44 -4.98
C PHE A 181 -1.86 -4.25 -6.07
N LEU A 182 -0.73 -3.76 -6.59
CA LEU A 182 0.05 -4.46 -7.61
C LEU A 182 0.59 -5.80 -7.12
N ASP A 183 1.18 -5.80 -5.92
CA ASP A 183 1.75 -7.00 -5.31
C ASP A 183 0.66 -8.05 -5.12
N LEU A 184 -0.50 -7.66 -4.58
CA LEU A 184 -1.63 -8.56 -4.39
C LEU A 184 -2.21 -9.05 -5.72
N PHE A 185 -2.32 -8.18 -6.73
CA PHE A 185 -2.74 -8.58 -8.08
C PHE A 185 -1.80 -9.64 -8.66
N TYR A 186 -0.48 -9.44 -8.52
CA TYR A 186 0.50 -10.43 -8.98
C TYR A 186 0.28 -11.77 -8.27
N GLU A 187 0.20 -11.73 -6.94
CA GLU A 187 0.05 -12.94 -6.13
C GLU A 187 -1.27 -13.67 -6.41
N ILE A 188 -2.38 -12.97 -6.68
CA ILE A 188 -3.65 -13.61 -7.05
C ILE A 188 -3.59 -14.22 -8.45
N THR A 189 -3.05 -13.48 -9.43
CA THR A 189 -3.09 -13.90 -10.85
C THR A 189 -2.03 -14.92 -11.22
N ARG A 190 -0.90 -14.93 -10.52
CA ARG A 190 0.28 -15.77 -10.84
C ARG A 190 0.78 -16.58 -9.65
N GLY A 191 0.59 -16.07 -8.42
CA GLY A 191 1.05 -16.71 -7.18
C GLY A 191 0.00 -17.59 -6.50
N GLN A 192 -1.22 -17.70 -7.04
CA GLN A 192 -2.34 -18.46 -6.46
C GLN A 192 -2.82 -18.00 -5.06
N TYR A 193 -2.61 -16.73 -4.70
CA TYR A 193 -3.06 -16.16 -3.43
C TYR A 193 -4.55 -16.42 -3.20
N PRO A 194 -5.00 -16.76 -1.96
CA PRO A 194 -6.33 -17.30 -1.72
C PRO A 194 -7.37 -16.18 -1.61
N LEU A 195 -7.39 -15.26 -2.57
CA LEU A 195 -8.36 -14.19 -2.68
C LEU A 195 -8.98 -14.23 -4.09
N PRO A 196 -10.32 -14.28 -4.21
CA PRO A 196 -10.97 -14.27 -5.51
C PRO A 196 -10.64 -13.00 -6.31
N LEU A 197 -10.41 -13.15 -7.62
CA LEU A 197 -10.14 -12.01 -8.50
C LEU A 197 -11.29 -10.98 -8.51
N GLN A 198 -12.53 -11.43 -8.28
CA GLN A 198 -13.70 -10.57 -8.17
C GLN A 198 -13.61 -9.62 -6.96
N GLU A 199 -13.10 -10.09 -5.82
CA GLU A 199 -12.89 -9.25 -4.64
C GLU A 199 -11.78 -8.22 -4.89
N LEU A 200 -10.71 -8.61 -5.58
CA LEU A 200 -9.67 -7.69 -6.02
C LEU A 200 -10.24 -6.57 -6.93
N ALA A 201 -11.12 -6.92 -7.87
CA ALA A 201 -11.78 -5.96 -8.75
C ALA A 201 -12.69 -4.99 -7.99
N ARG A 202 -13.49 -5.49 -7.04
CA ARG A 202 -14.34 -4.65 -6.16
C ARG A 202 -13.50 -3.70 -5.31
N MET A 203 -12.41 -4.19 -4.75
CA MET A 203 -11.46 -3.38 -3.99
C MET A 203 -10.84 -2.28 -4.86
N TYR A 204 -10.44 -2.58 -6.10
CA TYR A 204 -9.96 -1.56 -7.04
C TYR A 204 -11.01 -0.49 -7.30
N GLN A 205 -12.27 -0.88 -7.53
CA GLN A 205 -13.36 0.08 -7.73
C GLN A 205 -13.55 0.98 -6.50
N ASN A 206 -13.48 0.41 -5.29
CA ASN A 206 -13.56 1.18 -4.04
C ASN A 206 -12.38 2.17 -3.90
N LEU A 207 -11.17 1.72 -4.21
CA LEU A 207 -9.97 2.55 -4.18
C LEU A 207 -10.07 3.74 -5.16
N VAL A 208 -10.55 3.49 -6.37
CA VAL A 208 -10.76 4.54 -7.38
C VAL A 208 -11.87 5.50 -6.96
N ARG A 209 -13.02 4.97 -6.51
CA ARG A 209 -14.17 5.78 -6.06
C ARG A 209 -13.79 6.72 -4.92
N ASN A 210 -12.96 6.24 -3.99
CA ASN A 210 -12.54 7.00 -2.82
C ASN A 210 -11.33 7.91 -3.10
N GLY A 211 -10.76 7.88 -4.32
CA GLY A 211 -9.58 8.66 -4.68
C GLY A 211 -8.32 8.27 -3.90
N THR A 212 -8.28 7.05 -3.34
CA THR A 212 -7.18 6.57 -2.50
C THR A 212 -6.09 5.83 -3.28
N ILE A 213 -6.32 5.58 -4.57
CA ILE A 213 -5.32 5.08 -5.50
C ILE A 213 -5.03 6.12 -6.59
N ASP A 214 -3.76 6.49 -6.75
CA ASP A 214 -3.30 7.27 -7.88
C ASP A 214 -3.02 6.32 -9.06
N GLN A 215 -3.91 6.36 -10.06
CA GLN A 215 -3.82 5.51 -11.24
C GLN A 215 -2.54 5.73 -12.06
N LYS A 216 -2.00 6.96 -12.12
CA LYS A 216 -0.74 7.23 -12.83
C LYS A 216 0.43 6.62 -12.09
N LYS A 217 0.42 6.75 -10.76
CA LYS A 217 1.43 6.14 -9.89
C LYS A 217 1.33 4.61 -9.95
N LEU A 218 0.14 4.03 -9.98
CA LEU A 218 -0.07 2.59 -10.14
C LEU A 218 0.59 2.06 -11.41
N VAL A 219 0.33 2.68 -12.56
CA VAL A 219 0.97 2.30 -13.83
C VAL A 219 2.49 2.43 -13.74
N LYS A 220 3.00 3.51 -13.13
CA LYS A 220 4.44 3.70 -12.91
C LYS A 220 5.05 2.60 -12.04
N THR A 221 4.39 2.23 -10.94
CA THR A 221 4.84 1.16 -10.04
C THR A 221 4.81 -0.20 -10.74
N ALA A 222 3.85 -0.44 -11.63
CA ALA A 222 3.71 -1.68 -12.39
C ALA A 222 4.89 -2.00 -13.32
N TYR A 223 5.62 -0.98 -13.81
CA TYR A 223 6.84 -1.20 -14.60
C TYR A 223 7.91 -1.97 -13.83
N VAL A 224 8.01 -1.79 -12.51
CA VAL A 224 9.03 -2.46 -11.68
C VAL A 224 8.80 -3.98 -11.65
N ARG A 225 7.57 -4.46 -11.84
CA ARG A 225 7.22 -5.89 -11.86
C ARG A 225 6.88 -6.43 -13.25
N ASN A 226 7.12 -5.68 -14.32
CA ASN A 226 6.73 -6.04 -15.69
C ASN A 226 5.21 -6.28 -15.86
N MET A 227 4.38 -5.49 -15.17
CA MET A 227 2.91 -5.60 -15.17
C MET A 227 2.22 -4.36 -15.73
N GLN A 228 2.99 -3.49 -16.39
CA GLN A 228 2.50 -2.23 -16.93
C GLN A 228 1.36 -2.42 -17.93
N TYR A 229 1.38 -3.47 -18.74
CA TYR A 229 0.33 -3.71 -19.74
C TYR A 229 -1.00 -4.09 -19.08
N ASP A 230 -0.96 -5.01 -18.11
CA ASP A 230 -2.13 -5.40 -17.31
C ASP A 230 -2.74 -4.18 -16.61
N MET A 231 -1.90 -3.39 -15.92
CA MET A 231 -2.38 -2.24 -15.16
C MET A 231 -2.89 -1.11 -16.06
N ARG A 232 -2.25 -0.86 -17.21
CA ARG A 232 -2.76 0.10 -18.20
C ARG A 232 -4.10 -0.34 -18.76
N TYR A 233 -4.25 -1.61 -19.11
CA TYR A 233 -5.53 -2.13 -19.58
C TYR A 233 -6.63 -1.92 -18.54
N ILE A 234 -6.38 -2.22 -17.26
CA ILE A 234 -7.35 -2.00 -16.18
C ILE A 234 -7.70 -0.53 -16.01
N VAL A 235 -6.69 0.34 -15.88
CA VAL A 235 -6.85 1.79 -15.62
C VAL A 235 -7.52 2.50 -16.80
N GLU A 236 -7.12 2.15 -18.02
CA GLU A 236 -7.52 2.83 -19.25
C GLU A 236 -8.79 2.21 -19.87
N SER A 237 -9.23 1.03 -19.41
CA SER A 237 -10.37 0.27 -19.96
C SER A 237 -11.60 1.11 -20.26
N LYS A 238 -11.99 2.01 -19.34
CA LYS A 238 -13.16 2.89 -19.49
C LYS A 238 -13.04 3.93 -20.61
N TYR A 239 -11.84 4.16 -21.13
CA TYR A 239 -11.58 5.04 -22.26
C TYR A 239 -11.35 4.26 -23.57
N VAL A 240 -11.27 2.93 -23.50
CA VAL A 240 -11.13 2.07 -24.67
C VAL A 240 -12.53 1.83 -25.25
N SER A 241 -12.72 2.11 -26.53
CA SER A 241 -13.99 1.86 -27.22
C SER A 241 -14.32 0.38 -27.32
N ASP A 242 -15.61 0.03 -27.29
CA ASP A 242 -16.08 -1.35 -27.46
C ASP A 242 -15.57 -2.02 -28.75
N ASP A 243 -15.46 -1.27 -29.85
CA ASP A 243 -14.94 -1.80 -31.12
C ASP A 243 -13.46 -2.18 -31.04
N ALA A 244 -12.66 -1.44 -30.28
CA ALA A 244 -11.25 -1.79 -30.04
C ALA A 244 -11.15 -3.05 -29.17
N LEU A 245 -12.03 -3.22 -28.17
CA LEU A 245 -12.10 -4.44 -27.37
C LEU A 245 -12.49 -5.66 -28.23
N LYS A 246 -13.47 -5.51 -29.12
CA LYS A 246 -13.87 -6.54 -30.09
C LYS A 246 -12.77 -6.87 -31.10
N PHE A 247 -12.05 -5.86 -31.59
CA PHE A 247 -10.91 -6.09 -32.48
C PHE A 247 -9.85 -6.98 -31.80
N VAL A 248 -9.53 -6.69 -30.53
CA VAL A 248 -8.58 -7.50 -29.76
C VAL A 248 -9.09 -8.93 -29.55
N SER A 249 -10.39 -9.16 -29.34
CA SER A 249 -10.91 -10.52 -29.21
C SER A 249 -10.73 -11.34 -30.49
N PHE A 250 -11.00 -10.76 -31.67
CA PHE A 250 -10.75 -11.42 -32.95
C PHE A 250 -9.26 -11.74 -33.17
N VAL A 251 -8.36 -10.83 -32.79
CA VAL A 251 -6.91 -11.07 -32.88
C VAL A 251 -6.48 -12.23 -31.98
N LYS A 252 -7.05 -12.36 -30.78
CA LYS A 252 -6.71 -13.46 -29.86
C LYS A 252 -7.22 -14.81 -30.36
N GLU A 253 -8.44 -14.85 -30.87
CA GLU A 253 -9.04 -16.06 -31.47
C GLU A 253 -8.25 -16.54 -32.69
N GLY A 254 -7.74 -15.63 -33.52
CA GLY A 254 -6.91 -15.97 -34.68
C GLY A 254 -5.47 -16.44 -34.35
N ASN A 255 -5.05 -16.34 -33.08
CA ASN A 255 -3.72 -16.73 -32.60
C ASN A 255 -3.78 -17.91 -31.59
N SER A 256 -4.96 -18.51 -31.38
CA SER A 256 -5.19 -19.67 -30.51
C SER A 256 -5.25 -20.95 -31.35
#